data_AF-A0A286ISL2-F1
#
_entry.id   AF-A0A286ISL2-F1
#
_cell.length_a   1.000
_cell.length_b   1.000
_cell.length_c   1.000
_cell.angle_alpha   90.00
_cell.angle_beta   90.00
_cell.angle_gamma   90.00
#
_symmetry.space_group_name_H-M   'P 1'
#
loop_
_entity.id
_entity.type
_entity.pdbx_description
1 polymer ?
#
loop_
_entity_poly.entity_id
_entity_poly.type
_entity_poly.pdbx_seq_one_letter_code
_entity_poly.pdbx_strand_id
1 'polypeptide(L)'
;MQNSPKGTEESKLILRDWLAVERTKLANERTFLAYFRSAIAFFITGISLLKISYFSDLKSLAIGFLVASPIILIFGIYRLVKVKKWIEKHYKE
;
A
#
# COMPACT_ATOMS: atom_id res chain seq x y z
N MET A 1 -30.97 20.72 -35.61
CA MET A 1 -29.63 20.52 -35.02
C MET A 1 -29.82 19.94 -33.62
N GLN A 2 -29.38 18.68 -33.45
CA GLN A 2 -29.10 17.93 -32.22
C GLN A 2 -29.93 18.27 -30.95
N ASN A 3 -31.02 17.54 -30.73
CA ASN A 3 -31.51 17.29 -29.37
C ASN A 3 -30.71 16.13 -28.79
N SER A 4 -29.64 16.42 -28.03
CA SER A 4 -28.96 15.40 -27.22
C SER A 4 -29.80 15.07 -25.98
N PRO A 5 -30.04 13.78 -25.66
CA PRO A 5 -30.77 13.37 -24.46
C PRO A 5 -29.97 13.72 -23.18
N LYS A 6 -30.38 14.79 -22.49
CA LYS A 6 -29.75 15.33 -21.26
C LYS A 6 -29.63 14.34 -20.08
N GLY A 7 -30.21 13.14 -20.16
CA GLY A 7 -30.18 12.13 -19.08
C GLY A 7 -29.00 11.14 -19.08
N THR A 8 -28.10 11.19 -20.07
CA THR A 8 -27.01 10.20 -20.23
C THR A 8 -25.59 10.74 -19.99
N GLU A 9 -25.39 12.06 -20.06
CA GLU A 9 -24.06 12.67 -19.89
C GLU A 9 -23.66 12.80 -18.41
N GLU A 10 -24.58 13.17 -17.51
CA GLU A 10 -24.26 13.34 -16.09
C GLU A 10 -23.99 12.01 -15.38
N SER A 11 -24.76 10.96 -15.66
CA SER A 11 -24.53 9.62 -15.09
C SER A 11 -23.20 9.02 -15.56
N LYS A 12 -22.79 9.31 -16.79
CA LYS A 12 -21.49 8.90 -17.35
C LYS A 12 -20.32 9.65 -16.70
N LEU A 13 -20.50 10.93 -16.36
CA LEU A 13 -19.52 11.71 -15.60
C LEU A 13 -19.37 11.16 -14.17
N ILE A 14 -20.48 10.93 -13.46
CA ILE A 14 -20.51 10.37 -12.10
C ILE A 14 -19.82 9.00 -12.03
N LEU A 15 -20.12 8.11 -13.00
CA LEU A 15 -19.49 6.78 -13.05
C LEU A 15 -17.98 6.88 -13.31
N ARG A 16 -17.55 7.82 -14.15
CA ARG A 16 -16.13 8.00 -14.49
C ARG A 16 -15.32 8.50 -13.29
N ASP A 17 -15.92 9.39 -12.50
CA ASP A 17 -15.32 9.92 -11.27
C ASP A 17 -15.24 8.84 -10.19
N TRP A 18 -16.30 8.04 -10.01
CA TRP A 18 -16.27 6.88 -9.13
C TRP A 18 -15.18 5.87 -9.53
N LEU A 19 -15.09 5.54 -10.83
CA LEU A 19 -14.07 4.63 -11.34
C LEU A 19 -12.65 5.20 -11.17
N ALA A 20 -12.49 6.53 -11.20
CA ALA A 20 -11.21 7.20 -10.95
C ALA A 20 -10.78 7.08 -9.48
N VAL A 21 -11.72 7.21 -8.54
CA VAL A 21 -11.46 6.98 -7.10
C VAL A 21 -11.08 5.52 -6.84
N GLU A 22 -11.81 4.56 -7.42
CA GLU A 22 -11.54 3.11 -7.29
C GLU A 22 -10.12 2.77 -7.77
N ARG A 23 -9.70 3.29 -8.94
CA ARG A 23 -8.35 3.10 -9.47
C ARG A 23 -7.27 3.66 -8.56
N THR A 24 -7.51 4.83 -7.96
CA THR A 24 -6.57 5.46 -7.02
C THR A 24 -6.44 4.66 -5.73
N LYS A 25 -7.56 4.15 -5.21
CA LYS A 25 -7.59 3.26 -4.04
C LYS A 25 -6.83 1.95 -4.31
N LEU A 26 -7.11 1.30 -5.44
CA LEU A 26 -6.45 0.05 -5.83
C LEU A 26 -4.94 0.22 -6.04
N ALA A 27 -4.51 1.36 -6.58
CA ALA A 27 -3.09 1.70 -6.70
C ALA A 27 -2.41 1.89 -5.32
N ASN A 28 -3.11 2.49 -4.36
CA ASN A 28 -2.61 2.65 -2.99
C ASN A 28 -2.52 1.31 -2.24
N GLU A 29 -3.52 0.44 -2.38
CA GLU A 29 -3.51 -0.93 -1.84
C GLU A 29 -2.38 -1.76 -2.44
N ARG A 30 -2.17 -1.69 -3.76
CA ARG A 30 -1.02 -2.34 -4.43
C ARG A 30 0.31 -1.90 -3.82
N THR A 31 0.45 -0.60 -3.58
CA THR A 31 1.66 -0.03 -3.00
C THR A 31 1.86 -0.52 -1.57
N PHE A 32 0.79 -0.59 -0.77
CA PHE A 32 0.82 -1.17 0.56
C PHE A 32 1.21 -2.65 0.55
N LEU A 33 0.63 -3.45 -0.35
CA LEU A 33 0.97 -4.87 -0.50
C LEU A 33 2.43 -5.06 -0.94
N ALA A 34 3.00 -4.14 -1.71
CA ALA A 34 4.43 -4.15 -2.04
C ALA A 34 5.30 -3.92 -0.79
N TYR A 35 4.95 -2.95 0.07
CA TYR A 35 5.63 -2.76 1.36
C TYR A 35 5.48 -3.99 2.25
N PHE A 36 4.28 -4.57 2.36
CA PHE A 36 4.03 -5.79 3.12
C PHE A 36 4.87 -6.97 2.64
N ARG A 37 4.93 -7.19 1.32
CA ARG A 37 5.79 -8.20 0.70
C ARG A 37 7.25 -8.00 1.07
N SER A 38 7.76 -6.78 0.99
CA SER A 38 9.15 -6.50 1.35
C SER A 38 9.39 -6.76 2.84
N ALA A 39 8.52 -6.31 3.74
CA ALA A 39 8.65 -6.59 5.17
C ALA A 39 8.70 -8.09 5.50
N ILE A 40 7.85 -8.90 4.85
CA ILE A 40 7.87 -10.37 5.00
C ILE A 40 9.18 -10.95 4.46
N ALA A 41 9.64 -10.50 3.28
CA ALA A 41 10.90 -10.99 2.72
C ALA A 41 12.09 -10.72 3.65
N PHE A 42 12.16 -9.51 4.23
CA PHE A 42 13.17 -9.17 5.25
C PHE A 42 13.02 -10.03 6.51
N PHE A 43 11.79 -10.29 6.97
CA PHE A 43 11.53 -11.12 8.15
C PHE A 43 11.97 -12.57 7.94
N ILE A 44 11.55 -13.19 6.84
CA ILE A 44 11.95 -14.55 6.46
C ILE A 44 13.47 -14.65 6.31
N THR A 45 14.09 -13.66 5.67
CA THR A 45 15.55 -13.61 5.50
C THR A 45 16.25 -13.52 6.85
N GLY A 46 15.78 -12.65 7.75
CA GLY A 46 16.32 -12.54 9.11
C GLY A 46 16.20 -13.85 9.89
N ILE A 47 15.04 -14.52 9.85
CA ILE A 47 14.85 -15.82 10.51
C ILE A 47 15.74 -16.90 9.90
N SER A 48 15.86 -16.97 8.57
CA SER A 48 16.73 -17.94 7.89
C SER A 48 18.20 -17.73 8.27
N LEU A 49 18.65 -16.47 8.37
CA LEU A 49 20.01 -16.14 8.82
C LEU A 49 20.24 -16.50 10.29
N LEU A 50 19.25 -16.29 11.18
CA LEU A 50 19.36 -16.71 12.59
C LEU A 50 19.50 -18.23 12.75
N LYS A 51 18.89 -19.02 11.86
CA LYS A 51 19.03 -20.49 11.85
C LYS A 51 20.42 -20.97 11.43
N ILE A 52 21.20 -20.14 10.75
CA ILE A 52 22.57 -20.47 10.37
C ILE A 52 23.48 -20.23 11.60
N SER A 53 23.65 -21.29 12.38
CA SER A 53 24.47 -21.27 13.61
C SER A 53 25.98 -21.25 13.36
N TYR A 54 26.42 -21.37 12.10
CA TYR A 54 27.84 -21.55 11.75
C TYR A 54 28.67 -20.26 11.77
N PHE A 55 28.04 -19.09 11.66
CA PHE A 55 28.71 -17.80 11.61
C PHE A 55 28.16 -16.83 12.66
N SER A 56 28.94 -16.53 13.69
CA SER A 56 28.59 -15.53 14.71
C SER A 56 28.36 -14.13 14.11
N ASP A 57 29.09 -13.78 13.05
CA ASP A 57 28.97 -12.48 12.39
C ASP A 57 27.62 -12.27 11.70
N LEU A 58 26.98 -13.36 11.24
CA LEU A 58 25.68 -13.29 10.57
C LEU A 58 24.53 -12.99 11.55
N LYS A 59 24.69 -13.27 12.85
CA LYS A 59 23.65 -13.00 13.86
C LYS A 59 23.34 -11.50 13.95
N SER A 60 24.38 -10.65 13.92
CA SER A 60 24.21 -9.19 13.95
C SER A 60 23.44 -8.69 12.73
N LEU A 61 23.78 -9.21 11.55
CA LEU A 61 23.07 -8.90 10.31
C LEU A 61 21.61 -9.37 10.37
N ALA A 62 21.36 -10.58 10.86
CA ALA A 62 20.02 -11.15 10.98
C ALA A 62 19.10 -10.32 11.88
N ILE A 63 19.64 -9.81 13.01
CA ILE A 63 18.94 -8.87 13.89
C ILE A 63 18.63 -7.58 13.15
N GLY A 64 19.56 -7.06 12.34
CA GLY A 64 19.33 -5.91 11.47
C GLY A 64 18.14 -6.12 10.52
N PHE A 65 18.05 -7.28 9.86
CA PHE A 65 16.91 -7.64 9.00
C PHE A 65 15.60 -7.76 9.79
N LEU A 66 15.66 -8.33 11.00
CA LEU A 66 14.48 -8.51 11.87
C LEU A 66 13.93 -7.17 12.36
N VAL A 67 14.79 -6.18 12.61
CA VAL A 67 14.41 -4.80 12.98
C VAL A 67 13.97 -3.98 11.77
N ALA A 68 14.60 -4.16 10.61
CA ALA A 68 14.20 -3.47 9.38
C ALA A 68 12.79 -3.87 8.91
N SER A 69 12.39 -5.12 9.10
CA SER A 69 11.06 -5.63 8.74
C SER A 69 9.89 -4.81 9.31
N PRO A 70 9.76 -4.61 10.64
CA PRO A 70 8.69 -3.79 11.21
C PRO A 70 8.81 -2.32 10.81
N ILE A 71 10.02 -1.78 10.59
CA ILE A 71 10.19 -0.38 10.13
C ILE A 71 9.56 -0.18 8.75
N ILE A 72 9.86 -1.08 7.79
CA ILE A 72 9.29 -1.05 6.44
C ILE A 72 7.77 -1.22 6.50
N LEU A 73 7.29 -2.10 7.37
CA LEU A 73 5.86 -2.36 7.56
C LEU A 73 5.13 -1.13 8.12
N ILE A 74 5.66 -0.51 9.17
CA ILE A 74 5.10 0.70 9.79
C ILE A 74 5.04 1.84 8.77
N PHE A 75 6.10 2.01 7.96
CA PHE A 75 6.12 3.01 6.90
C PHE A 75 5.03 2.76 5.84
N GLY A 76 4.84 1.49 5.44
CA GLY A 76 3.78 1.07 4.54
C GLY A 76 2.37 1.34 5.09
N ILE A 77 2.13 0.99 6.36
CA ILE A 77 0.87 1.26 7.05
C ILE A 77 0.60 2.76 7.15
N TYR A 78 1.60 3.55 7.57
CA TYR A 78 1.48 5.00 7.68
C TYR A 78 1.06 5.64 6.35
N ARG A 79 1.69 5.21 5.24
CA ARG A 79 1.34 5.68 3.90
C ARG A 79 -0.10 5.32 3.51
N LEU A 80 -0.53 4.08 3.77
CA LEU A 80 -1.89 3.62 3.49
C LEU A 80 -2.92 4.47 4.24
N VAL A 81 -2.71 4.67 5.56
CA VAL A 81 -3.62 5.43 6.42
C VAL A 81 -3.64 6.91 6.05
N LYS A 82 -2.49 7.51 5.72
CA LYS A 82 -2.40 8.92 5.31
C LYS A 82 -3.24 9.21 4.06
N VAL A 83 -3.15 8.34 3.04
CA VAL A 83 -3.92 8.49 1.80
C VAL A 83 -5.42 8.26 2.08
N LYS A 84 -5.77 7.24 2.86
CA LYS A 84 -7.17 6.97 3.23
C LYS A 84 -7.81 8.16 3.97
N LYS A 85 -7.10 8.73 4.95
CA LYS A 85 -7.56 9.91 5.71
C LYS A 85 -7.73 11.16 4.84
N TRP A 86 -6.90 11.33 3.81
CA TRP A 86 -6.96 12.50 2.93
C TRP A 86 -8.22 12.47 2.04
N ILE A 87 -8.64 11.28 1.61
CA ILE A 87 -9.85 11.06 0.80
C ILE A 87 -11.12 11.25 1.66
N GLU A 88 -11.16 10.69 2.88
CA GLU A 88 -12.29 10.85 3.79
C GLU A 88 -12.58 12.31 4.16
N LYS A 89 -11.56 13.17 4.16
CA LYS A 89 -11.72 14.60 4.49
C LYS A 89 -12.34 15.42 3.35
N HIS A 90 -12.19 15.01 2.09
CA HIS A 90 -12.67 15.76 0.93
C HIS A 90 -14.01 15.27 0.37
N TYR A 91 -14.50 14.10 0.78
CA TYR A 91 -15.78 13.54 0.30
C TYR A 91 -16.92 13.69 1.33
N LYS A 92 -16.71 14.51 2.38
CA LYS A 92 -17.70 14.75 3.44
C LYS A 92 -18.31 16.15 3.43
N GLU A 93 -18.05 16.94 2.38
CA GLU A 93 -18.76 18.20 2.07
C GLU A 93 -19.64 18.02 0.84
#